data_AF-A0A917VDQ2-F1
#
_entry.id   AF-A0A917VDQ2-F1
#
_cell.length_a   1.000
_cell.length_b   1.000
_cell.length_c   1.000
_cell.angle_alpha   90.00
_cell.angle_beta   90.00
_cell.angle_gamma   90.00
#
_symmetry.space_group_name_H-M   'P 1'
#
loop_
_entity.id
_entity.type
_entity.pdbx_description
1 polymer ?
#
loop_
_entity_poly.entity_id
_entity_poly.type
_entity_poly.pdbx_seq_one_letter_code
_entity_poly.pdbx_strand_id
1 'polypeptide(L)' 'MLRVLAALLVGVVLAIGASVSVVNVVAPSPEPPNKPLYNYGNR' A
#
# COMPACT_ATOMS: atom_id res chain seq x y z
N MET A 1 -6.77 8.98 34.68
CA MET A 1 -6.40 7.69 34.08
C MET A 1 -7.19 7.39 32.80
N LEU A 2 -8.52 7.27 32.82
CA LEU A 2 -9.33 6.89 31.64
C LEU A 2 -9.10 7.75 30.39
N ARG A 3 -9.01 9.08 30.55
CA ARG A 3 -8.75 10.02 29.45
C ARG A 3 -7.40 9.80 28.76
N VAL A 4 -6.38 9.38 29.52
CA VAL A 4 -5.03 9.10 29.01
C VAL A 4 -5.04 7.80 28.21
N LEU A 5 -5.71 6.76 28.73
CA LEU A 5 -5.91 5.50 28.01
C LEU A 5 -6.67 5.70 26.69
N ALA A 6 -7.73 6.51 26.69
CA ALA A 6 -8.46 6.84 25.47
C ALA A 6 -7.59 7.57 24.44
N ALA A 7 -6.79 8.54 24.88
CA ALA A 7 -5.85 9.25 24.00
C ALA A 7 -4.80 8.32 23.38
N LEU A 8 -4.27 7.37 24.17
CA LEU A 8 -3.33 6.36 23.68
C LEU A 8 -3.97 5.45 22.63
N LEU A 9 -5.19 4.96 22.88
CA LEU A 9 -5.90 4.11 21.92
C LEU A 9 -6.17 4.83 20.59
N VAL A 10 -6.60 6.10 20.65
CA VAL A 10 -6.81 6.91 19.44
C VAL A 10 -5.51 7.10 18.68
N GLY A 11 -4.40 7.38 19.38
CA GLY A 11 -3.08 7.50 18.76
C GLY A 11 -2.63 6.22 18.05
N VAL A 12 -2.84 5.05 18.69
CA VAL A 12 -2.53 3.74 18.10
C VAL A 12 -3.35 3.48 16.85
N VAL A 13 -4.66 3.72 16.89
CA VAL A 13 -5.54 3.54 15.73
C VAL A 13 -5.12 4.43 14.57
N LEU A 14 -4.79 5.70 14.85
CA LEU A 14 -4.37 6.65 13.83
C LEU A 14 -3.03 6.24 13.18
N ALA A 15 -2.06 5.79 13.98
CA ALA A 15 -0.75 5.35 13.47
C ALA A 15 -0.86 4.10 12.58
N ILE A 16 -1.70 3.13 12.96
CA ILE A 16 -1.97 1.94 12.15
C ILE A 16 -2.64 2.34 10.83
N GLY A 17 -3.67 3.19 10.89
CA GLY A 17 -4.38 3.67 9.70
C GLY A 17 -3.46 4.38 8.70
N ALA A 18 -2.55 5.22 9.19
CA ALA A 18 -1.57 5.93 8.36
C ALA A 18 -0.56 4.96 7.71
N SER A 19 -0.12 3.93 8.44
CA SER A 19 0.83 2.95 7.90
C SER A 19 0.22 2.13 6.74
N VAL A 20 -1.03 1.68 6.92
CA VAL A 20 -1.76 0.91 5.89
C VAL A 20 -2.08 1.76 4.67
N SER A 21 -2.46 3.04 4.86
CA SER A 21 -2.76 3.93 3.74
C SER A 21 -1.54 4.21 2.87
N VAL A 22 -0.36 4.41 3.47
CA VAL A 22 0.89 4.59 2.73
C VAL A 22 1.21 3.37 1.88
N VAL A 23 1.07 2.16 2.41
CA VAL A 23 1.33 0.92 1.64
C VAL A 23 0.38 0.78 0.44
N ASN A 24 -0.91 1.12 0.61
CA ASN A 24 -1.87 1.06 -0.49
C ASN A 24 -1.62 2.14 -1.56
N VAL A 25 -1.16 3.32 -1.18
CA VAL A 25 -0.82 4.39 -2.13
C VAL A 25 0.49 4.10 -2.86
N VAL A 26 1.47 3.53 -2.17
CA VAL A 26 2.82 3.25 -2.70
C VAL A 26 2.90 1.86 -3.35
N ALA A 27 1.79 1.11 -3.38
CA ALA A 27 1.75 -0.20 -4.00
C ALA A 27 2.35 -0.12 -5.42
N PRO A 28 3.41 -0.89 -5.71
CA PRO A 28 4.10 -0.81 -6.99
C PRO A 28 3.10 -1.09 -8.12
N SER A 29 3.15 -0.27 -9.17
CA SER A 29 2.37 -0.50 -10.38
C SER A 29 2.53 -1.95 -10.82
N PRO A 30 1.45 -2.65 -11.21
CA PRO A 30 1.56 -4.01 -11.71
C PRO A 30 2.61 -4.06 -12.83
N GLU A 31 3.52 -5.05 -12.72
CA GLU A 31 4.59 -5.28 -13.68
C GLU A 31 3.98 -5.30 -15.09
N PRO A 32 4.49 -4.51 -16.05
CA PRO A 32 4.00 -4.57 -17.42
C PRO A 32 4.15 -6.01 -17.94
N PRO A 33 3.16 -6.53 -18.69
CA PRO A 33 3.24 -7.89 -19.21
C PRO A 33 4.55 -8.09 -19.97
N ASN A 34 5.37 -9.04 -19.51
CA ASN A 34 6.64 -9.45 -20.14
C ASN A 34 6.40 -10.24 -21.45
N LYS A 35 5.47 -9.76 -22.28
CA LYS A 35 5.20 -10.29 -23.61
C LYS A 35 5.68 -9.27 -24.63
N PRO A 36 6.38 -9.72 -25.70
CA PRO A 36 6.77 -8.82 -26.77
C PRO A 36 5.51 -8.12 -27.31
N LEU A 37 5.55 -6.78 -27.34
CA LEU A 37 4.47 -5.94 -27.89
C LEU A 37 4.17 -6.28 -29.36
N TYR A 38 5.17 -6.83 -30.05
CA TYR A 38 5.08 -7.28 -31.41
C TYR A 38 5.67 -8.68 -31.54
N ASN A 39 4.82 -9.65 -31.88
CA ASN A 39 5.24 -10.95 -32.38
C ASN A 39 5.78 -10.75 -33.80
N TYR A 40 7.03 -10.29 -33.93
CA TYR A 40 7.76 -10.42 -35.19
C TYR A 40 8.08 -11.90 -35.34
N GLY A 41 7.13 -12.64 -35.89
CA GLY A 41 7.22 -14.09 -36.08
C GLY A 41 8.59 -14.48 -36.62
N ASN A 42 9.19 -15.46 -35.95
CA ASN A 42 10.42 -16.12 -36.37
C ASN A 42 10.22 -16.63 -37.81
N ARG A 43 10.82 -15.93 -38.77
CA ARG A 43 10.90 -16.37 -40.17
C ARG A 43 11.77 -17.60 -40.26
#